data_AF-A0A7C1HEG7-F1
#
_entry.id   AF-A0A7C1HEG7-F1
#
_cell.length_a   1.000
_cell.length_b   1.000
_cell.length_c   1.000
_cell.angle_alpha   90.00
_cell.angle_beta   90.00
_cell.angle_gamma   90.00
#
_symmetry.space_group_name_H-M   'P 1'
#
loop_
_entity.id
_entity.type
_entity.pdbx_description
1 polymer ?
#
loop_
_entity_poly.entity_id
_entity_poly.type
_entity_poly.pdbx_seq_one_letter_code
_entity_poly.pdbx_strand_id
1 'polypeptide(L)'
;MKRLNVIFGIILVLFIFAYFRYSDGINRGFYFKYKEFIPEKLSFEKIVFIEDNFSLGDYSALFEAISGAEGSVALLMPQVFNIRVGDYLENIEPADIKKTQEEYREFSIKLAEARNILPVVFLSGESMNNNDIDLSSSAYFKSKETGLKLPVYSHARVKSRRLWMSVPDKGFYPDYSSYPREVPLFMDYKGSALANAAVEALRRYYKLPKSSVKITERRVEIGNIIKQQMLPGGTVMLYPVKSAPVIYTMKDMPPSGSPELRDKIIIISSTNVPRDAMLSMGACLFGIMESAFLKHNRAANYLAALLCCLLFLVFYLRLKPLYGAVLFVLSLVSALIICALLFSAGIYTEFAVIMAALTAPFTGVYYYRLAFMAAENKRRREALLRIVHPDEVGRYMKNSLDIKMKNTWIKAVAAYFIFEPGFAGNPENLKIVFETIRDIVYNKTKDFIITLSGTEEIAVILLTEKETRRFFEALIEIRENSGVGPFNVVLSSSEIYMHDFNGAVVFGDRNHGLAAECALMDKKRYIIVPEKDIQKYMGIIKFQKITGAGKTNLYNTAGIREDA
;
A
#
# COMPACT_ATOMS: atom_id res chain seq x y z
N MET A 1 2.50 31.96 -7.38
CA MET A 1 1.90 31.26 -6.22
C MET A 1 0.40 31.53 -6.07
N LYS A 2 -0.09 32.79 -5.96
CA LYS A 2 -1.54 33.07 -5.80
C LYS A 2 -2.48 32.46 -6.87
N ARG A 3 -2.10 32.51 -8.16
CA ARG A 3 -2.90 31.89 -9.25
C ARG A 3 -2.93 30.35 -9.23
N LEU A 4 -1.93 29.70 -8.60
CA LEU A 4 -1.83 28.25 -8.54
C LEU A 4 -2.71 27.68 -7.41
N ASN A 5 -2.82 28.39 -6.28
CA ASN A 5 -3.76 28.03 -5.21
C ASN A 5 -5.22 28.18 -5.65
N VAL A 6 -5.51 29.11 -6.56
CA VAL A 6 -6.84 29.27 -7.16
C VAL A 6 -7.14 28.12 -8.13
N ILE A 7 -6.19 27.71 -8.97
CA ILE A 7 -6.35 26.53 -9.82
C ILE A 7 -6.49 25.25 -8.98
N PHE A 8 -5.74 25.12 -7.88
CA PHE A 8 -5.85 24.00 -6.94
C PHE A 8 -7.19 24.01 -6.21
N GLY A 9 -7.69 25.19 -5.81
CA GLY A 9 -9.02 25.37 -5.26
C GLY A 9 -10.12 25.03 -6.26
N ILE A 10 -9.99 25.43 -7.53
CA ILE A 10 -10.92 25.11 -8.61
C ILE A 10 -10.89 23.61 -8.92
N ILE A 11 -9.72 22.98 -8.94
CA ILE A 11 -9.60 21.52 -9.14
C ILE A 11 -10.16 20.77 -7.93
N LEU A 12 -9.88 21.20 -6.70
CA LEU A 12 -10.45 20.62 -5.48
C LEU A 12 -11.97 20.78 -5.45
N VAL A 13 -12.49 21.95 -5.81
CA VAL A 13 -13.93 22.22 -5.93
C VAL A 13 -14.53 21.42 -7.08
N LEU A 14 -13.87 21.26 -8.23
CA LEU A 14 -14.32 20.37 -9.32
C LEU A 14 -14.25 18.90 -8.92
N PHE A 15 -13.30 18.49 -8.08
CA PHE A 15 -13.19 17.13 -7.56
C PHE A 15 -14.25 16.86 -6.49
N ILE A 16 -14.52 17.83 -5.62
CA ILE A 16 -15.63 17.81 -4.65
C ILE A 16 -16.97 17.84 -5.40
N PHE A 17 -17.11 18.67 -6.44
CA PHE A 17 -18.33 18.79 -7.23
C PHE A 17 -18.53 17.58 -8.14
N ALA A 18 -17.48 16.99 -8.72
CA ALA A 18 -17.55 15.70 -9.40
C ALA A 18 -17.85 14.58 -8.39
N TYR A 19 -17.24 14.62 -7.20
CA TYR A 19 -17.56 13.69 -6.11
C TYR A 19 -19.00 13.83 -5.65
N PHE A 20 -19.61 15.02 -5.57
CA PHE A 20 -21.01 15.23 -5.18
C PHE A 20 -22.02 15.04 -6.33
N ARG A 21 -21.66 15.41 -7.57
CA ARG A 21 -22.54 15.31 -8.76
C ARG A 21 -22.49 13.94 -9.42
N TYR A 22 -21.32 13.30 -9.44
CA TYR A 22 -21.18 11.88 -9.74
C TYR A 22 -21.19 11.02 -8.49
N SER A 23 -21.35 11.57 -7.27
CA SER A 23 -21.68 10.77 -6.08
C SER A 23 -22.91 9.95 -6.35
N ASP A 24 -23.93 10.46 -7.02
CA ASP A 24 -25.13 9.66 -7.26
C ASP A 24 -24.92 8.58 -8.33
N GLY A 25 -24.08 8.80 -9.34
CA GLY A 25 -23.79 7.81 -10.39
C GLY A 25 -22.71 6.80 -10.01
N ILE A 26 -21.69 7.24 -9.28
CA ILE A 26 -20.61 6.43 -8.70
C ILE A 26 -21.12 5.76 -7.43
N ASN A 27 -21.89 6.41 -6.55
CA ASN A 27 -22.64 5.67 -5.53
C ASN A 27 -23.61 4.73 -6.24
N ARG A 28 -24.51 5.09 -7.16
CA ARG A 28 -25.38 4.05 -7.76
C ARG A 28 -24.60 2.91 -8.44
N GLY A 29 -23.51 3.15 -9.16
CA GLY A 29 -22.72 2.08 -9.81
C GLY A 29 -21.81 1.28 -8.87
N PHE A 30 -21.13 1.96 -7.95
CA PHE A 30 -20.29 1.34 -6.93
C PHE A 30 -21.18 0.71 -5.85
N TYR A 31 -22.17 1.40 -5.29
CA TYR A 31 -23.20 0.93 -4.34
C TYR A 31 -24.08 -0.20 -4.89
N PHE A 32 -24.40 -0.27 -6.20
CA PHE A 32 -25.05 -1.48 -6.77
C PHE A 32 -24.13 -2.70 -6.71
N LYS A 33 -22.84 -2.56 -7.06
CA LYS A 33 -21.86 -3.64 -6.91
C LYS A 33 -21.47 -3.89 -5.45
N TYR A 34 -21.45 -2.86 -4.61
CA TYR A 34 -21.07 -2.89 -3.19
C TYR A 34 -22.20 -3.51 -2.35
N LYS A 35 -23.48 -3.34 -2.73
CA LYS A 35 -24.62 -4.12 -2.20
C LYS A 35 -24.54 -5.60 -2.59
N GLU A 36 -23.94 -5.97 -3.72
CA GLU A 36 -23.61 -7.38 -4.00
C GLU A 36 -22.49 -7.93 -3.10
N PHE A 37 -21.67 -7.07 -2.46
CA PHE A 37 -20.54 -7.46 -1.61
C PHE A 37 -20.77 -7.29 -0.10
N ILE A 38 -21.73 -6.46 0.31
CA ILE A 38 -22.18 -6.31 1.70
C ILE A 38 -23.62 -6.79 1.77
N PRO A 39 -23.89 -7.95 2.38
CA PRO A 39 -25.25 -8.44 2.43
C PRO A 39 -26.05 -7.59 3.43
N GLU A 40 -27.34 -7.44 3.15
CA GLU A 40 -28.36 -7.25 4.18
C GLU A 40 -28.13 -8.30 5.28
N LYS A 41 -28.42 -7.95 6.54
CA LYS A 41 -28.21 -8.84 7.70
C LYS A 41 -28.70 -10.26 7.36
N LEU A 42 -27.87 -11.28 7.58
CA LEU A 42 -28.30 -12.69 7.45
C LEU A 42 -29.58 -12.86 8.27
N SER A 43 -30.71 -13.13 7.59
CA SER A 43 -31.99 -13.34 8.27
C SER A 43 -32.10 -14.82 8.61
N PHE A 44 -31.92 -15.14 9.89
CA PHE A 44 -32.07 -16.51 10.39
C PHE A 44 -33.53 -16.89 10.66
N GLU A 45 -34.52 -16.23 10.04
CA GLU A 45 -35.94 -16.50 10.31
C GLU A 45 -36.35 -17.96 10.13
N LYS A 46 -35.71 -18.71 9.22
CA LYS A 46 -35.97 -20.14 8.99
C LYS A 46 -35.10 -21.08 9.83
N ILE A 47 -34.18 -20.55 10.63
CA ILE A 47 -33.19 -21.32 11.39
C ILE A 47 -33.32 -21.02 12.88
N VAL A 48 -33.54 -22.06 13.69
CA VAL A 48 -33.59 -21.96 15.15
C VAL A 48 -32.30 -22.54 15.72
N PHE A 49 -31.69 -21.83 16.67
CA PHE A 49 -30.46 -22.27 17.33
C PHE A 49 -30.76 -22.66 18.77
N ILE A 50 -30.32 -23.86 19.17
CA ILE A 50 -30.50 -24.41 20.51
C ILE A 50 -29.14 -24.85 21.06
N GLU A 51 -28.79 -24.34 22.22
CA GLU A 51 -27.63 -24.78 23.00
C GLU A 51 -28.05 -25.80 24.06
N ASP A 52 -27.37 -26.94 24.06
CA ASP A 52 -27.62 -28.07 24.94
C ASP A 52 -26.46 -28.28 25.93
N ASN A 53 -26.80 -28.48 27.21
CA ASN A 53 -25.84 -28.84 28.28
C ASN A 53 -25.63 -30.34 28.45
N PHE A 54 -26.23 -31.16 27.58
CA PHE A 54 -26.21 -32.61 27.56
C PHE A 54 -26.74 -33.29 28.83
N SER A 55 -27.99 -33.76 28.78
CA SER A 55 -28.65 -34.54 29.84
C SER A 55 -29.58 -35.58 29.21
N LEU A 56 -29.35 -36.88 29.45
CA LEU A 56 -30.10 -37.97 28.80
C LEU A 56 -31.62 -37.87 29.00
N GLY A 57 -32.09 -37.37 30.15
CA GLY A 57 -33.51 -37.14 30.42
C GLY A 57 -34.14 -36.04 29.55
N ASP A 58 -33.41 -34.94 29.34
CA ASP A 58 -33.89 -33.79 28.57
C ASP A 58 -34.01 -34.09 27.06
N TYR A 59 -33.27 -35.10 26.58
CA TYR A 59 -33.34 -35.54 25.18
C TYR A 59 -34.66 -36.20 24.79
N SER A 60 -35.35 -36.86 25.73
CA SER A 60 -36.66 -37.44 25.43
C SER A 60 -37.69 -36.35 25.11
N ALA A 61 -37.73 -35.30 25.92
CA ALA A 61 -38.59 -34.15 25.70
C ALA A 61 -38.21 -33.40 24.41
N LEU A 62 -36.91 -33.26 24.14
CA LEU A 62 -36.39 -32.66 22.90
C LEU A 62 -36.86 -33.43 21.65
N PHE A 63 -36.71 -34.76 21.66
CA PHE A 63 -37.10 -35.58 20.52
C PHE A 63 -38.61 -35.59 20.30
N GLU A 64 -39.41 -35.58 21.36
CA GLU A 64 -40.87 -35.44 21.25
C GLU A 64 -41.26 -34.08 20.67
N ALA A 65 -40.65 -32.99 21.15
CA ALA A 65 -40.94 -31.65 20.67
C ALA A 65 -40.51 -31.42 19.22
N ILE A 66 -39.35 -31.97 18.81
CA ILE A 66 -38.91 -31.93 17.42
C ILE A 66 -39.79 -32.83 16.54
N SER A 67 -40.11 -34.05 16.99
CA SER A 67 -40.96 -34.98 16.22
C SER A 67 -42.36 -34.41 15.99
N GLY A 68 -42.87 -33.60 16.92
CA GLY A 68 -44.13 -32.86 16.77
C GLY A 68 -44.04 -31.57 15.94
N ALA A 69 -42.84 -31.12 15.56
CA ALA A 69 -42.66 -29.93 14.72
C ALA A 69 -42.84 -30.28 13.23
N GLU A 70 -44.06 -30.10 12.72
CA GLU A 70 -44.38 -30.35 11.32
C GLU A 70 -43.47 -29.56 10.36
N GLY A 71 -42.98 -30.25 9.32
CA GLY A 71 -42.19 -29.65 8.25
C GLY A 71 -40.76 -29.27 8.63
N SER A 72 -40.32 -29.60 9.85
CA SER A 72 -39.02 -29.19 10.37
C SER A 72 -37.98 -30.31 10.34
N VAL A 73 -36.71 -29.93 10.26
CA VAL A 73 -35.57 -30.85 10.34
C VAL A 73 -34.60 -30.34 11.38
N ALA A 74 -34.19 -31.22 12.29
CA ALA A 74 -33.21 -30.90 13.32
C ALA A 74 -31.83 -31.46 12.96
N LEU A 75 -30.85 -30.57 12.86
CA LEU A 75 -29.43 -30.89 12.88
C LEU A 75 -28.99 -31.05 14.33
N LEU A 76 -28.81 -32.28 14.75
CA LEU A 76 -28.25 -32.58 16.05
C LEU A 76 -26.74 -32.67 15.91
N MET A 77 -25.98 -31.80 16.58
CA MET A 77 -24.50 -31.81 16.65
C MET A 77 -24.06 -32.31 18.03
N PRO A 78 -24.33 -33.58 18.41
CA PRO A 78 -24.36 -33.93 19.80
C PRO A 78 -22.98 -34.38 20.30
N GLN A 79 -22.78 -34.21 21.60
CA GLN A 79 -21.62 -34.74 22.28
C GLN A 79 -21.60 -36.27 22.33
N VAL A 80 -22.76 -36.96 22.25
CA VAL A 80 -22.87 -38.42 22.45
C VAL A 80 -22.19 -39.26 21.38
N PHE A 81 -22.04 -38.76 20.15
CA PHE A 81 -21.22 -39.45 19.16
C PHE A 81 -19.74 -39.37 19.53
N ASN A 82 -19.35 -38.46 20.42
CA ASN A 82 -17.98 -38.15 20.81
C ASN A 82 -17.60 -38.63 22.23
N ILE A 83 -18.50 -39.32 22.95
CA ILE A 83 -18.27 -39.87 24.29
C ILE A 83 -18.53 -41.39 24.26
N ARG A 84 -17.72 -42.21 24.95
CA ARG A 84 -18.08 -43.63 25.17
C ARG A 84 -19.06 -43.71 26.34
N VAL A 85 -20.01 -44.65 26.28
CA VAL A 85 -20.92 -44.88 27.43
C VAL A 85 -20.15 -45.11 28.73
N GLY A 86 -18.99 -45.77 28.67
CA GLY A 86 -18.06 -45.91 29.80
C GLY A 86 -17.63 -44.56 30.39
N ASP A 87 -17.12 -43.64 29.56
CA ASP A 87 -16.71 -42.29 29.97
C ASP A 87 -17.86 -41.48 30.62
N TYR A 88 -19.12 -41.77 30.25
CA TYR A 88 -20.30 -41.16 30.86
C TYR A 88 -20.66 -41.81 32.21
N LEU A 89 -20.46 -43.12 32.35
CA LEU A 89 -20.72 -43.89 33.57
C LEU A 89 -19.64 -43.72 34.65
N GLU A 90 -18.41 -43.34 34.28
CA GLU A 90 -17.28 -43.16 35.22
C GLU A 90 -17.52 -42.09 36.30
N ASN A 91 -18.43 -41.14 36.04
CA ASN A 91 -18.75 -40.04 36.96
C ASN A 91 -20.10 -40.21 37.68
N ILE A 92 -20.72 -41.40 37.61
CA ILE A 92 -22.06 -41.67 38.12
C ILE A 92 -21.98 -42.65 39.29
N GLU A 93 -22.80 -42.43 40.33
CA GLU A 93 -22.85 -43.33 41.47
C GLU A 93 -23.23 -44.76 41.05
N PRO A 94 -22.66 -45.81 41.65
CA PRO A 94 -22.94 -47.19 41.28
C PRO A 94 -24.43 -47.57 41.25
N ALA A 95 -25.25 -46.94 42.10
CA ALA A 95 -26.70 -47.13 42.14
C ALA A 95 -27.41 -46.63 40.87
N ASP A 96 -26.87 -45.61 40.21
CA ASP A 96 -27.47 -44.93 39.06
C ASP A 96 -26.93 -45.44 37.70
N ILE A 97 -25.89 -46.28 37.70
CA ILE A 97 -25.31 -46.86 36.49
C ILE A 97 -26.37 -47.61 35.67
N LYS A 98 -27.18 -48.45 36.32
CA LYS A 98 -28.20 -49.25 35.63
C LYS A 98 -29.27 -48.35 35.01
N LYS A 99 -29.74 -47.35 35.76
CA LYS A 99 -30.71 -46.35 35.30
C LYS A 99 -30.17 -45.58 34.08
N THR A 100 -28.92 -45.14 34.16
CA THR A 100 -28.24 -44.42 33.07
C THR A 100 -28.09 -45.27 31.80
N GLN A 101 -27.77 -46.55 31.95
CA GLN A 101 -27.71 -47.48 30.82
C GLN A 101 -29.08 -47.68 30.15
N GLU A 102 -30.15 -47.74 30.96
CA GLU A 102 -31.53 -47.80 30.47
C GLU A 102 -31.93 -46.52 29.74
N GLU A 103 -31.63 -45.34 30.30
CA GLU A 103 -31.85 -44.03 29.67
C GLU A 103 -31.10 -43.90 28.35
N TYR A 104 -29.83 -44.32 28.31
CA TYR A 104 -29.03 -44.31 27.07
C TYR A 104 -29.57 -45.28 26.02
N ARG A 105 -30.10 -46.44 26.44
CA ARG A 105 -30.76 -47.38 25.55
C ARG A 105 -32.01 -46.74 24.94
N GLU A 106 -32.87 -46.15 25.77
CA GLU A 106 -34.09 -45.46 25.33
C GLU A 106 -33.76 -44.31 24.37
N PHE A 107 -32.77 -43.49 24.71
CA PHE A 107 -32.24 -42.43 23.84
C PHE A 107 -31.83 -42.98 22.46
N SER A 108 -31.07 -44.08 22.42
CA SER A 108 -30.62 -44.67 21.15
C SER A 108 -31.78 -45.17 20.28
N ILE A 109 -32.85 -45.66 20.90
CA ILE A 109 -34.06 -46.13 20.21
C ILE A 109 -34.83 -44.93 19.67
N LYS A 110 -35.13 -43.92 20.51
CA LYS A 110 -35.85 -42.71 20.09
C LYS A 110 -35.13 -41.96 18.98
N LEU A 111 -33.80 -41.85 19.05
CA LEU A 111 -33.00 -41.24 17.98
C LEU A 111 -33.10 -42.02 16.67
N ALA A 112 -33.14 -43.35 16.71
CA ALA A 112 -33.31 -44.18 15.52
C ALA A 112 -34.71 -44.05 14.91
N GLU A 113 -35.73 -43.84 15.74
CA GLU A 113 -37.13 -43.65 15.32
C GLU A 113 -37.42 -42.23 14.80
N ALA A 114 -36.66 -41.24 15.24
CA ALA A 114 -36.84 -39.83 14.89
C ALA A 114 -36.42 -39.52 13.44
N ARG A 115 -37.40 -39.55 12.52
CA ARG A 115 -37.17 -39.37 11.07
C ARG A 115 -36.69 -37.96 10.68
N ASN A 116 -37.05 -36.94 11.46
CA ASN A 116 -36.72 -35.54 11.20
C ASN A 116 -35.45 -35.07 11.92
N ILE A 117 -34.78 -35.95 12.66
CA ILE A 117 -33.50 -35.66 13.31
C ILE A 117 -32.36 -36.19 12.43
N LEU A 118 -31.39 -35.33 12.15
CA LEU A 118 -30.17 -35.65 11.43
C LEU A 118 -28.97 -35.46 12.37
N PRO A 119 -28.35 -36.56 12.80
CA PRO A 119 -27.04 -36.52 13.44
C PRO A 119 -25.98 -35.89 12.55
N VAL A 120 -25.20 -34.97 13.10
CA VAL A 120 -24.02 -34.38 12.46
C VAL A 120 -22.78 -35.08 13.01
N VAL A 121 -21.98 -35.63 12.10
CA VAL A 121 -20.69 -36.25 12.40
C VAL A 121 -19.57 -35.31 11.98
N PHE A 122 -18.66 -35.02 12.92
CA PHE A 122 -17.51 -34.17 12.65
C PHE A 122 -16.39 -34.95 11.97
N LEU A 123 -15.84 -34.37 10.90
CA LEU A 123 -14.70 -34.90 10.16
C LEU A 123 -13.43 -34.12 10.52
N SER A 124 -12.31 -34.83 10.70
CA SER A 124 -10.99 -34.24 10.92
C SER A 124 -9.98 -34.67 9.85
N GLY A 125 -8.97 -33.82 9.63
CA GLY A 125 -7.85 -34.09 8.73
C GLY A 125 -6.69 -34.84 9.37
N GLU A 126 -6.85 -35.32 10.61
CA GLU A 126 -5.81 -36.06 11.32
C GLU A 126 -5.58 -37.46 10.69
N SER A 127 -4.37 -38.00 10.86
CA SER A 127 -3.98 -39.29 10.30
C SER A 127 -4.79 -40.45 10.90
N MET A 128 -5.15 -41.42 10.04
CA MET A 128 -5.99 -42.57 10.37
C MET A 128 -5.64 -43.27 11.67
N ASN A 129 -6.67 -43.67 12.41
CA ASN A 129 -6.57 -44.74 13.40
C ASN A 129 -7.20 -46.02 12.83
N ASN A 130 -6.63 -47.19 13.10
CA ASN A 130 -7.08 -48.49 12.58
C ASN A 130 -8.50 -48.93 13.02
N ASN A 131 -9.23 -48.07 13.76
CA ASN A 131 -10.58 -48.31 14.24
C ASN A 131 -11.66 -47.45 13.54
N ASP A 132 -11.30 -46.74 12.48
CA ASP A 132 -12.17 -45.77 11.80
C ASP A 132 -13.33 -46.43 11.06
N ILE A 133 -14.49 -45.77 11.13
CA ILE A 133 -15.75 -46.24 10.55
C ILE A 133 -15.74 -46.02 9.03
N ASP A 134 -16.24 -47.01 8.28
CA ASP A 134 -16.47 -46.84 6.85
C ASP A 134 -17.71 -45.96 6.60
N LEU A 135 -17.51 -44.88 5.84
CA LEU A 135 -18.54 -43.91 5.48
C LEU A 135 -19.02 -44.08 4.03
N SER A 136 -18.50 -45.07 3.31
CA SER A 136 -18.81 -45.32 1.90
C SER A 136 -20.32 -45.46 1.63
N SER A 137 -21.07 -46.03 2.57
CA SER A 137 -22.54 -46.16 2.51
C SER A 137 -23.30 -44.83 2.56
N SER A 138 -22.65 -43.75 3.00
CA SER A 138 -23.21 -42.40 3.07
C SER A 138 -22.81 -41.54 1.87
N ALA A 139 -22.07 -42.11 0.91
CA ALA A 139 -21.62 -41.41 -0.28
C ALA A 139 -22.78 -41.09 -1.24
N TYR A 140 -22.73 -39.89 -1.81
CA TYR A 140 -23.62 -39.50 -2.90
C TYR A 140 -23.07 -39.89 -4.27
N PHE A 141 -21.75 -39.72 -4.45
CA PHE A 141 -21.05 -39.91 -5.71
C PHE A 141 -19.67 -40.51 -5.45
N LYS A 142 -19.00 -41.00 -6.49
CA LYS A 142 -17.55 -41.17 -6.42
C LYS A 142 -16.90 -39.80 -6.58
N SER A 143 -15.87 -39.50 -5.79
CA SER A 143 -15.19 -38.18 -5.82
C SER A 143 -14.71 -37.80 -7.22
N LYS A 144 -14.22 -38.78 -8.00
CA LYS A 144 -13.80 -38.60 -9.39
C LYS A 144 -14.93 -38.17 -10.34
N GLU A 145 -16.17 -38.60 -10.09
CA GLU A 145 -17.32 -38.31 -10.95
C GLU A 145 -17.81 -36.86 -10.79
N THR A 146 -17.43 -36.20 -9.69
CA THR A 146 -17.83 -34.80 -9.43
C THR A 146 -17.13 -33.78 -10.32
N GLY A 147 -15.96 -34.13 -10.88
CA GLY A 147 -15.11 -33.20 -11.63
C GLY A 147 -14.53 -32.05 -10.79
N LEU A 148 -14.63 -32.13 -9.45
CA LEU A 148 -14.15 -31.13 -8.50
C LEU A 148 -12.96 -31.66 -7.71
N LYS A 149 -12.10 -30.75 -7.23
CA LYS A 149 -11.00 -31.09 -6.30
C LYS A 149 -11.50 -30.95 -4.86
N LEU A 150 -12.30 -31.91 -4.40
CA LEU A 150 -12.92 -31.89 -3.08
C LEU A 150 -11.86 -31.94 -1.95
N PRO A 151 -12.10 -31.29 -0.80
CA PRO A 151 -11.20 -31.41 0.36
C PRO A 151 -11.25 -32.82 0.94
N VAL A 152 -10.09 -33.36 1.25
CA VAL A 152 -9.92 -34.74 1.72
C VAL A 152 -9.97 -34.80 3.24
N TYR A 153 -10.80 -35.70 3.76
CA TYR A 153 -10.87 -36.03 5.18
C TYR A 153 -10.63 -37.53 5.37
N SER A 154 -9.90 -37.89 6.42
CA SER A 154 -9.47 -39.26 6.68
C SER A 154 -10.06 -39.86 7.97
N HIS A 155 -10.63 -39.02 8.83
CA HIS A 155 -11.11 -39.43 10.14
C HIS A 155 -12.51 -38.85 10.43
N ALA A 156 -13.34 -39.65 11.08
CA ALA A 156 -14.66 -39.24 11.58
C ALA A 156 -14.73 -39.47 13.09
N ARG A 157 -15.08 -38.43 13.83
CA ARG A 157 -15.16 -38.47 15.29
C ARG A 157 -16.41 -39.23 15.72
N VAL A 158 -16.29 -40.55 15.81
CA VAL A 158 -17.37 -41.44 16.23
C VAL A 158 -16.88 -42.42 17.30
N LYS A 159 -17.14 -42.09 18.57
CA LYS A 159 -16.86 -42.93 19.73
C LYS A 159 -17.98 -43.93 20.05
N SER A 160 -19.23 -43.64 19.68
CA SER A 160 -20.37 -44.54 19.92
C SER A 160 -20.80 -45.28 18.65
N ARG A 161 -20.27 -46.49 18.44
CA ARG A 161 -20.64 -47.36 17.30
C ARG A 161 -22.12 -47.77 17.32
N ARG A 162 -22.72 -47.92 18.50
CA ARG A 162 -24.14 -48.26 18.65
C ARG A 162 -25.04 -47.17 18.06
N LEU A 163 -24.81 -45.92 18.45
CA LEU A 163 -25.58 -44.79 17.92
C LEU A 163 -25.33 -44.63 16.41
N TRP A 164 -24.08 -44.82 15.98
CA TRP A 164 -23.73 -44.82 14.57
C TRP A 164 -24.55 -45.83 13.77
N MET A 165 -24.65 -47.08 14.22
CA MET A 165 -25.40 -48.11 13.49
C MET A 165 -26.92 -47.91 13.56
N SER A 166 -27.41 -47.23 14.60
CA SER A 166 -28.86 -47.06 14.83
C SER A 166 -29.52 -46.02 13.94
N VAL A 167 -28.77 -45.04 13.39
CA VAL A 167 -29.37 -43.97 12.59
C VAL A 167 -29.04 -44.15 11.11
N PRO A 168 -30.04 -44.25 10.21
CA PRO A 168 -29.81 -44.59 8.81
C PRO A 168 -29.16 -43.47 7.99
N ASP A 169 -29.46 -42.19 8.27
CA ASP A 169 -28.77 -41.07 7.64
C ASP A 169 -28.06 -40.17 8.66
N LYS A 170 -26.93 -39.62 8.25
CA LYS A 170 -26.14 -38.61 8.97
C LYS A 170 -25.73 -37.49 8.02
N GLY A 171 -25.52 -36.31 8.57
CA GLY A 171 -24.82 -35.22 7.92
C GLY A 171 -23.36 -35.19 8.35
N PHE A 172 -22.48 -34.69 7.49
CA PHE A 172 -21.05 -34.55 7.81
C PHE A 172 -20.65 -33.08 7.87
N TYR A 173 -19.82 -32.71 8.83
CA TYR A 173 -19.32 -31.34 8.93
C TYR A 173 -17.85 -31.33 9.33
N PRO A 174 -17.00 -30.47 8.77
CA PRO A 174 -15.64 -30.35 9.27
C PRO A 174 -15.61 -29.84 10.72
N ASP A 175 -14.67 -30.35 11.52
CA ASP A 175 -14.44 -29.88 12.88
C ASP A 175 -13.70 -28.52 12.84
N TYR A 176 -14.44 -27.44 13.04
CA TYR A 176 -13.90 -26.07 13.03
C TYR A 176 -13.78 -25.52 14.45
N SER A 177 -12.57 -25.13 14.84
CA SER A 177 -12.30 -24.47 16.11
C SER A 177 -12.69 -22.98 16.13
N SER A 178 -12.84 -22.36 14.95
CA SER A 178 -13.21 -20.96 14.75
C SER A 178 -14.05 -20.78 13.49
N TYR A 179 -14.83 -19.70 13.38
CA TYR A 179 -15.73 -19.46 12.25
C TYR A 179 -15.01 -19.56 10.88
N PRO A 180 -15.30 -20.57 10.05
CA PRO A 180 -14.63 -20.77 8.78
C PRO A 180 -15.09 -19.78 7.72
N ARG A 181 -14.13 -19.23 6.96
CA ARG A 181 -14.43 -18.39 5.78
C ARG A 181 -14.93 -19.23 4.59
N GLU A 182 -14.48 -20.48 4.48
CA GLU A 182 -14.78 -21.38 3.38
C GLU A 182 -15.23 -22.73 3.94
N VAL A 183 -16.39 -23.22 3.47
CA VAL A 183 -16.99 -24.49 3.91
C VAL A 183 -17.22 -25.39 2.70
N PRO A 184 -16.81 -26.67 2.75
CA PRO A 184 -17.11 -27.63 1.68
C PRO A 184 -18.59 -28.02 1.70
N LEU A 185 -19.23 -28.00 0.54
CA LEU A 185 -20.56 -28.61 0.37
C LEU A 185 -20.46 -30.12 0.11
N PHE A 186 -19.34 -30.56 -0.45
CA PHE A 186 -18.96 -31.96 -0.57
C PHE A 186 -17.52 -32.18 -0.16
N MET A 187 -17.25 -33.35 0.42
CA MET A 187 -15.95 -33.74 0.97
C MET A 187 -15.55 -35.08 0.41
N ASP A 188 -14.26 -35.29 0.15
CA ASP A 188 -13.74 -36.59 -0.27
C ASP A 188 -13.35 -37.42 0.96
N TYR A 189 -13.95 -38.59 1.09
CA TYR A 189 -13.58 -39.60 2.06
C TYR A 189 -13.28 -40.91 1.33
N LYS A 190 -12.00 -41.28 1.25
CA LYS A 190 -11.53 -42.51 0.59
C LYS A 190 -12.02 -42.69 -0.87
N GLY A 191 -12.15 -41.59 -1.62
CA GLY A 191 -12.60 -41.61 -3.01
C GLY A 191 -14.11 -41.53 -3.19
N SER A 192 -14.86 -41.35 -2.10
CA SER A 192 -16.30 -41.16 -2.08
C SER A 192 -16.66 -39.73 -1.65
N ALA A 193 -17.59 -39.10 -2.38
CA ALA A 193 -18.07 -37.76 -2.09
C ALA A 193 -19.18 -37.81 -1.03
N LEU A 194 -18.90 -37.29 0.15
CA LEU A 194 -19.84 -37.10 1.25
C LEU A 194 -20.47 -35.71 1.16
N ALA A 195 -21.78 -35.61 1.36
CA ALA A 195 -22.47 -34.32 1.43
C ALA A 195 -22.27 -33.67 2.80
N ASN A 196 -22.16 -32.35 2.81
CA ASN A 196 -22.19 -31.56 4.03
C ASN A 196 -23.57 -31.70 4.72
N ALA A 197 -23.60 -31.67 6.05
CA ALA A 197 -24.82 -31.73 6.85
C ALA A 197 -25.85 -30.65 6.45
N ALA A 198 -25.41 -29.47 6.01
CA ALA A 198 -26.31 -28.44 5.48
C ALA A 198 -27.05 -28.89 4.20
N VAL A 199 -26.34 -29.56 3.28
CA VAL A 199 -26.93 -30.11 2.04
C VAL A 199 -27.93 -31.23 2.39
N GLU A 200 -27.55 -32.12 3.30
CA GLU A 200 -28.39 -33.23 3.76
C GLU A 200 -29.65 -32.75 4.50
N ALA A 201 -29.52 -31.73 5.36
CA ALA A 201 -30.64 -31.10 6.05
C ALA A 201 -31.62 -30.47 5.05
N LEU A 202 -31.14 -29.74 4.06
CA LEU A 202 -32.00 -29.12 3.04
C LEU A 202 -32.71 -30.17 2.20
N ARG A 203 -32.02 -31.23 1.77
CA ARG A 203 -32.67 -32.36 1.08
C ARG A 203 -33.84 -32.91 1.89
N ARG A 204 -33.64 -33.14 3.19
CA ARG A 204 -34.66 -33.67 4.11
C ARG A 204 -35.79 -32.68 4.36
N TYR A 205 -35.45 -31.40 4.54
CA TYR A 205 -36.40 -30.31 4.77
C TYR A 205 -37.38 -30.20 3.60
N TYR A 206 -36.89 -30.31 2.37
CA TYR A 206 -37.73 -30.37 1.17
C TYR A 206 -38.28 -31.76 0.83
N LYS A 207 -38.09 -32.77 1.70
CA LYS A 207 -38.59 -34.15 1.54
C LYS A 207 -38.16 -34.82 0.23
N LEU A 208 -36.93 -34.54 -0.21
CA LEU A 208 -36.41 -35.04 -1.49
C LEU A 208 -35.60 -36.34 -1.32
N PRO A 209 -35.59 -37.27 -2.30
CA PRO A 209 -34.73 -38.46 -2.26
C PRO A 209 -33.25 -38.11 -2.49
N LYS A 210 -32.30 -38.97 -2.07
CA LYS A 210 -30.85 -38.74 -2.30
C LYS A 210 -30.50 -38.51 -3.77
N SER A 211 -31.18 -39.21 -4.69
CA SER A 211 -31.00 -39.08 -6.14
C SER A 211 -31.35 -37.69 -6.72
N SER A 212 -32.02 -36.84 -5.95
CA SER A 212 -32.34 -35.46 -6.33
C SER A 212 -31.18 -34.49 -6.17
N VAL A 213 -30.14 -34.88 -5.41
CA VAL A 213 -28.93 -34.06 -5.26
C VAL A 213 -28.00 -34.38 -6.41
N LYS A 214 -27.56 -33.35 -7.14
CA LYS A 214 -26.65 -33.50 -8.28
C LYS A 214 -25.58 -32.42 -8.28
N ILE A 215 -24.49 -32.69 -8.97
CA ILE A 215 -23.46 -31.71 -9.27
C ILE A 215 -23.42 -31.54 -10.78
N THR A 216 -23.59 -30.31 -11.28
CA THR A 216 -23.54 -30.00 -12.71
C THR A 216 -22.78 -28.70 -12.89
N GLU A 217 -21.70 -28.71 -13.69
CA GLU A 217 -20.91 -27.50 -13.99
C GLU A 217 -20.49 -26.69 -12.74
N ARG A 218 -19.99 -27.39 -11.70
CA ARG A 218 -19.63 -26.80 -10.40
C ARG A 218 -20.80 -26.14 -9.65
N ARG A 219 -22.04 -26.50 -9.97
CA ARG A 219 -23.23 -26.14 -9.19
C ARG A 219 -23.73 -27.36 -8.45
N VAL A 220 -24.07 -27.20 -7.17
CA VAL A 220 -24.88 -28.19 -6.45
C VAL A 220 -26.35 -27.88 -6.72
N GLU A 221 -27.06 -28.91 -7.15
CA GLU A 221 -28.51 -28.87 -7.36
C GLU A 221 -29.16 -29.76 -6.30
N ILE A 222 -30.13 -29.22 -5.55
CA ILE A 222 -30.94 -29.98 -4.60
C ILE A 222 -32.37 -29.98 -5.13
N GLY A 223 -32.73 -31.05 -5.84
CA GLY A 223 -33.94 -31.12 -6.65
C GLY A 223 -33.97 -29.99 -7.70
N ASN A 224 -35.17 -29.50 -8.00
CA ASN A 224 -35.37 -28.34 -8.86
C ASN A 224 -35.50 -27.02 -8.08
N ILE A 225 -35.20 -27.04 -6.78
CA ILE A 225 -35.50 -25.94 -5.84
C ILE A 225 -34.28 -25.06 -5.65
N ILE A 226 -33.12 -25.67 -5.39
CA ILE A 226 -31.88 -24.96 -5.08
C ILE A 226 -30.86 -25.24 -6.18
N LYS A 227 -30.21 -24.18 -6.66
CA LYS A 227 -29.06 -24.25 -7.57
C LYS A 227 -27.98 -23.31 -7.06
N GLN A 228 -26.93 -23.88 -6.45
CA GLN A 228 -25.87 -23.09 -5.83
C GLN A 228 -24.53 -23.29 -6.53
N GLN A 229 -23.91 -22.20 -6.97
CA GLN A 229 -22.56 -22.20 -7.53
C GLN A 229 -21.52 -22.47 -6.44
N MET A 230 -20.60 -23.39 -6.72
CA MET A 230 -19.46 -23.72 -5.88
C MET A 230 -18.16 -23.23 -6.51
N LEU A 231 -17.14 -23.04 -5.67
CA LEU A 231 -15.76 -22.87 -6.09
C LEU A 231 -15.19 -24.15 -6.71
N PRO A 232 -14.07 -24.09 -7.45
CA PRO A 232 -13.45 -25.28 -8.06
C PRO A 232 -13.13 -26.43 -7.08
N GLY A 233 -13.01 -26.13 -5.79
CA GLY A 233 -12.82 -27.10 -4.72
C GLY A 233 -14.09 -27.73 -4.16
N GLY A 234 -15.29 -27.43 -4.68
CA GLY A 234 -16.55 -27.91 -4.10
C GLY A 234 -16.96 -27.20 -2.80
N THR A 235 -16.44 -26.00 -2.61
CA THR A 235 -16.60 -25.17 -1.42
C THR A 235 -17.40 -23.90 -1.72
N VAL A 236 -17.89 -23.26 -0.66
CA VAL A 236 -18.56 -21.95 -0.70
C VAL A 236 -17.95 -21.01 0.34
N MET A 237 -17.95 -19.71 0.05
CA MET A 237 -17.46 -18.69 0.98
C MET A 237 -18.61 -18.10 1.79
N LEU A 238 -18.56 -18.31 3.11
CA LEU A 238 -19.57 -17.83 4.03
C LEU A 238 -19.46 -16.32 4.24
N TYR A 239 -20.61 -15.66 4.42
CA TYR A 239 -20.64 -14.30 4.96
C TYR A 239 -20.35 -14.31 6.47
N PRO A 240 -19.74 -13.25 7.02
CA PRO A 240 -19.58 -13.11 8.46
C PRO A 240 -20.94 -12.86 9.14
N VAL A 241 -21.17 -13.48 10.30
CA VAL A 241 -22.37 -13.26 11.12
C VAL A 241 -22.17 -11.99 11.97
N LYS A 242 -22.76 -10.87 11.54
CA LYS A 242 -22.60 -9.56 12.24
C LYS A 242 -23.53 -9.36 13.44
N SER A 243 -24.72 -9.96 13.42
CA SER A 243 -25.68 -9.91 14.52
C SER A 243 -25.99 -11.34 14.93
N ALA A 244 -25.54 -11.73 16.11
CA ALA A 244 -25.71 -13.09 16.62
C ALA A 244 -27.22 -13.40 16.72
N PRO A 245 -27.66 -14.56 16.20
CA PRO A 245 -29.05 -15.01 16.35
C PRO A 245 -29.36 -15.26 17.83
N VAL A 246 -30.64 -15.25 18.17
CA VAL A 246 -31.12 -15.73 19.46
C VAL A 246 -30.83 -17.23 19.54
N ILE A 247 -30.21 -17.65 20.64
CA ILE A 247 -29.91 -19.06 20.93
C ILE A 247 -30.73 -19.44 22.16
N TYR A 248 -31.62 -20.40 21.99
CA TYR A 248 -32.43 -20.94 23.08
C TYR A 248 -31.60 -21.93 23.89
N THR A 249 -31.81 -21.97 25.20
CA THR A 249 -31.39 -23.12 26.00
C THR A 249 -32.42 -24.24 25.88
N MET A 250 -32.06 -25.46 26.22
CA MET A 250 -33.01 -26.59 26.29
C MET A 250 -34.24 -26.30 27.18
N LYS A 251 -34.09 -25.49 28.24
CA LYS A 251 -35.19 -25.14 29.16
C LYS A 251 -36.13 -24.08 28.59
N ASP A 252 -35.58 -23.19 27.76
CA ASP A 252 -36.31 -22.08 27.13
C ASP A 252 -36.83 -22.46 25.73
N MET A 253 -36.77 -23.76 25.39
CA MET A 253 -37.17 -24.23 24.07
C MET A 253 -38.68 -24.05 23.87
N PRO A 254 -39.12 -23.57 22.70
CA PRO A 254 -40.53 -23.54 22.37
C PRO A 254 -41.17 -24.93 22.50
N PRO A 255 -42.42 -25.03 22.99
CA PRO A 255 -43.10 -26.31 23.15
C PRO A 255 -43.37 -26.99 21.80
N SER A 256 -43.62 -28.30 21.85
CA SER A 256 -44.04 -29.10 20.69
C SER A 256 -45.24 -28.48 19.99
N GLY A 257 -45.19 -28.38 18.65
CA GLY A 257 -46.26 -27.79 17.84
C GLY A 257 -46.33 -26.26 17.86
N SER A 258 -45.39 -25.57 18.52
CA SER A 258 -45.31 -24.10 18.48
C SER A 258 -45.04 -23.59 17.04
N PRO A 259 -45.63 -22.45 16.64
CA PRO A 259 -45.34 -21.81 15.34
C PRO A 259 -43.86 -21.46 15.15
N GLU A 260 -43.12 -21.30 16.24
CA GLU A 260 -41.70 -20.96 16.27
C GLU A 260 -40.82 -22.11 15.77
N LEU A 261 -41.26 -23.37 15.94
CA LEU A 261 -40.54 -24.56 15.48
C LEU A 261 -41.09 -25.14 14.18
N ARG A 262 -42.27 -24.72 13.72
CA ARG A 262 -42.90 -25.23 12.48
C ARG A 262 -42.19 -24.72 11.23
N ASP A 263 -41.97 -25.60 10.25
CA ASP A 263 -41.29 -25.31 8.98
C ASP A 263 -39.91 -24.62 9.18
N LYS A 264 -39.12 -25.12 10.14
CA LYS A 264 -37.78 -24.61 10.47
C LYS A 264 -36.68 -25.65 10.29
N ILE A 265 -35.46 -25.17 10.11
CA ILE A 265 -34.25 -25.97 10.31
C ILE A 265 -33.71 -25.65 11.70
N ILE A 266 -33.67 -26.65 12.58
CA ILE A 266 -33.28 -26.48 13.98
C ILE A 266 -31.84 -26.96 14.11
N ILE A 267 -30.93 -26.14 14.62
CA ILE A 267 -29.54 -26.52 14.90
C ILE A 267 -29.37 -26.64 16.40
N ILE A 268 -29.03 -27.86 16.83
CA ILE A 268 -28.88 -28.20 18.24
C ILE A 268 -27.40 -28.52 18.45
N SER A 269 -26.73 -27.70 19.26
CA SER A 269 -25.30 -27.81 19.52
C SER A 269 -25.05 -28.02 21.00
N SER A 270 -24.25 -29.03 21.35
CA SER A 270 -23.77 -29.20 22.72
C SER A 270 -22.82 -28.07 23.10
N THR A 271 -22.80 -27.65 24.36
CA THR A 271 -21.85 -26.67 24.90
C THR A 271 -20.37 -26.97 24.65
N ASN A 272 -20.03 -28.24 24.40
CA ASN A 272 -18.66 -28.65 24.07
C ASN A 272 -18.32 -28.53 22.57
N VAL A 273 -19.28 -28.16 21.73
CA VAL A 273 -19.06 -27.80 20.33
C VAL A 273 -18.86 -26.28 20.26
N PRO A 274 -17.81 -25.79 19.58
CA PRO A 274 -17.60 -24.35 19.45
C PRO A 274 -18.83 -23.65 18.85
N ARG A 275 -19.28 -22.57 19.50
CA ARG A 275 -20.40 -21.74 19.03
C ARG A 275 -20.23 -21.30 17.58
N ASP A 276 -18.99 -21.06 17.17
CA ASP A 276 -18.64 -20.72 15.79
C ASP A 276 -19.02 -21.79 14.77
N ALA A 277 -18.90 -23.08 15.11
CA ALA A 277 -19.30 -24.19 14.24
C ALA A 277 -20.83 -24.25 14.06
N MET A 278 -21.58 -23.94 15.12
CA MET A 278 -23.05 -23.80 15.06
C MET A 278 -23.45 -22.62 14.16
N LEU A 279 -22.81 -21.46 14.36
CA LEU A 279 -23.08 -20.25 13.58
C LEU A 279 -22.70 -20.44 12.10
N SER A 280 -21.59 -21.11 11.81
CA SER A 280 -21.16 -21.37 10.42
C SER A 280 -22.05 -22.39 9.72
N MET A 281 -22.61 -23.37 10.44
CA MET A 281 -23.64 -24.26 9.92
C MET A 281 -24.89 -23.46 9.53
N GLY A 282 -25.35 -22.57 10.40
CA GLY A 282 -26.49 -21.69 10.13
C GLY A 282 -26.25 -20.76 8.93
N ALA A 283 -25.07 -20.14 8.86
CA ALA A 283 -24.70 -19.32 7.72
C ALA A 283 -24.57 -20.11 6.42
N CYS A 284 -24.09 -21.36 6.48
CA CYS A 284 -24.04 -22.26 5.33
C CYS A 284 -25.46 -22.59 4.84
N LEU A 285 -26.37 -23.01 5.72
CA LEU A 285 -27.77 -23.29 5.39
C LEU A 285 -28.46 -22.08 4.75
N PHE A 286 -28.36 -20.91 5.39
CA PHE A 286 -28.92 -19.67 4.84
C PHE A 286 -28.30 -19.36 3.47
N GLY A 287 -26.98 -19.47 3.35
CA GLY A 287 -26.28 -19.23 2.10
C GLY A 287 -26.79 -20.12 0.96
N ILE A 288 -27.00 -21.42 1.22
CA ILE A 288 -27.55 -22.35 0.21
C ILE A 288 -29.00 -22.00 -0.13
N MET A 289 -29.84 -21.69 0.86
CA MET A 289 -31.26 -21.41 0.66
C MET A 289 -31.51 -20.12 -0.13
N GLU A 290 -30.79 -19.05 0.22
CA GLU A 290 -31.00 -17.71 -0.33
C GLU A 290 -29.97 -17.36 -1.42
N SER A 291 -29.13 -18.31 -1.82
CA SER A 291 -27.98 -18.10 -2.74
C SER A 291 -27.03 -16.98 -2.28
N ALA A 292 -26.96 -16.76 -0.97
CA ALA A 292 -26.20 -15.70 -0.34
C ALA A 292 -24.79 -16.16 0.03
N PHE A 293 -23.91 -16.26 -0.98
CA PHE A 293 -22.47 -16.47 -0.79
C PHE A 293 -21.64 -15.36 -1.43
N LEU A 294 -20.39 -15.20 -0.97
CA LEU A 294 -19.45 -14.25 -1.57
C LEU A 294 -19.05 -14.73 -2.99
N LYS A 295 -19.38 -13.94 -4.02
CA LYS A 295 -18.90 -14.17 -5.40
C LYS A 295 -17.40 -13.89 -5.47
N HIS A 296 -16.58 -14.94 -5.64
CA HIS A 296 -15.11 -14.82 -5.74
C HIS A 296 -14.61 -15.05 -7.17
N ASN A 297 -14.09 -14.00 -7.81
CA ASN A 297 -13.38 -14.11 -9.09
C ASN A 297 -11.93 -13.62 -8.95
N ARG A 298 -11.02 -14.56 -8.68
CA ARG A 298 -9.58 -14.29 -8.52
C ARG A 298 -8.99 -13.55 -9.72
N ALA A 299 -9.31 -13.97 -10.94
CA ALA A 299 -8.75 -13.40 -12.16
C ALA A 299 -9.14 -11.93 -12.35
N ALA A 300 -10.41 -11.59 -12.12
CA ALA A 300 -10.89 -10.21 -12.19
C ALA A 300 -10.21 -9.31 -11.14
N ASN A 301 -9.99 -9.83 -9.93
CA ASN A 301 -9.32 -9.10 -8.86
C ASN A 301 -7.83 -8.84 -9.16
N TYR A 302 -7.11 -9.84 -9.69
CA TYR A 302 -5.73 -9.67 -10.11
C TYR A 302 -5.59 -8.72 -11.31
N LEU A 303 -6.52 -8.77 -12.27
CA LEU A 303 -6.54 -7.86 -13.42
C LEU A 303 -6.79 -6.40 -12.98
N ALA A 304 -7.72 -6.18 -12.05
CA ALA A 304 -7.98 -4.85 -11.48
C ALA A 304 -6.73 -4.31 -10.74
N ALA A 305 -6.05 -5.15 -9.96
CA ALA A 305 -4.81 -4.78 -9.28
C ALA A 305 -3.70 -4.39 -10.28
N LEU A 306 -3.52 -5.16 -11.36
CA LEU A 306 -2.55 -4.87 -12.42
C LEU A 306 -2.86 -3.54 -13.12
N LEU A 307 -4.12 -3.26 -13.45
CA LEU A 307 -4.53 -2.00 -14.08
C LEU A 307 -4.26 -0.79 -13.17
N CYS A 308 -4.52 -0.92 -11.87
CA CYS A 308 -4.15 0.10 -10.89
C CYS A 308 -2.63 0.34 -10.87
N CYS A 309 -1.81 -0.71 -10.86
CA CYS A 309 -0.36 -0.59 -10.93
C CYS A 309 0.12 0.16 -12.17
N LEU A 310 -0.44 -0.14 -13.34
CA LEU A 310 -0.10 0.52 -14.60
C LEU A 310 -0.50 2.00 -14.58
N LEU A 311 -1.66 2.35 -14.04
CA LEU A 311 -2.09 3.74 -13.84
C LEU A 311 -1.14 4.50 -12.93
N PHE A 312 -0.74 3.91 -11.79
CA PHE A 312 0.22 4.53 -10.86
C PHE A 312 1.59 4.73 -11.51
N LEU A 313 2.07 3.78 -12.34
CA LEU A 313 3.32 3.88 -13.09
C LEU A 313 3.30 5.08 -14.06
N VAL A 314 2.20 5.25 -14.81
CA VAL A 314 2.05 6.35 -15.79
C VAL A 314 2.01 7.71 -15.10
N PHE A 315 1.29 7.84 -13.98
CA PHE A 315 1.27 9.07 -13.19
C PHE A 315 2.66 9.40 -12.60
N TYR A 316 3.43 8.39 -12.20
CA TYR A 316 4.77 8.54 -11.63
C TYR A 316 5.80 9.08 -12.63
N LEU A 317 5.74 8.65 -13.90
CA LEU A 317 6.67 9.10 -14.94
C LEU A 317 6.50 10.59 -15.30
N ARG A 318 5.37 11.22 -14.95
CA ARG A 318 5.03 12.59 -15.39
C ARG A 318 5.00 13.66 -14.29
N LEU A 319 5.14 13.32 -13.01
CA LEU A 319 4.95 14.27 -11.90
C LEU A 319 6.28 14.83 -11.31
N LYS A 320 6.26 16.13 -10.97
CA LYS A 320 7.32 16.77 -10.17
C LYS A 320 7.30 16.23 -8.72
N PRO A 321 8.45 16.23 -7.99
CA PRO A 321 8.64 15.50 -6.74
C PRO A 321 7.58 15.78 -5.66
N LEU A 322 7.19 17.06 -5.51
CA LEU A 322 6.22 17.50 -4.49
C LEU A 322 4.81 16.92 -4.73
N TYR A 323 4.38 16.85 -5.99
CA TYR A 323 3.06 16.30 -6.34
C TYR A 323 3.05 14.77 -6.24
N GLY A 324 4.19 14.12 -6.50
CA GLY A 324 4.38 12.69 -6.24
C GLY A 324 4.25 12.34 -4.75
N ALA A 325 4.75 13.20 -3.85
CA ALA A 325 4.63 13.01 -2.39
C ALA A 325 3.16 13.01 -1.93
N VAL A 326 2.39 14.00 -2.40
CA VAL A 326 0.99 14.18 -1.99
C VAL A 326 0.12 13.04 -2.51
N LEU A 327 0.32 12.64 -3.77
CA LEU A 327 -0.40 11.51 -4.37
C LEU A 327 -0.06 10.18 -3.69
N PHE A 328 1.19 10.02 -3.25
CA PHE A 328 1.64 8.88 -2.47
C PHE A 328 0.97 8.82 -1.09
N VAL A 329 0.95 9.92 -0.36
CA VAL A 329 0.30 9.96 0.97
C VAL A 329 -1.20 9.66 0.82
N LEU A 330 -1.86 10.25 -0.18
CA LEU A 330 -3.27 10.00 -0.44
C LEU A 330 -3.55 8.55 -0.85
N SER A 331 -2.70 7.94 -1.68
CA SER A 331 -2.87 6.53 -2.08
C SER A 331 -2.59 5.57 -0.91
N LEU A 332 -1.63 5.88 -0.04
CA LEU A 332 -1.28 5.07 1.13
C LEU A 332 -2.38 5.12 2.20
N VAL A 333 -2.94 6.31 2.47
CA VAL A 333 -4.10 6.48 3.36
C VAL A 333 -5.32 5.77 2.81
N SER A 334 -5.60 5.90 1.51
CA SER A 334 -6.72 5.20 0.86
C SER A 334 -6.54 3.67 0.93
N ALA A 335 -5.33 3.16 0.70
CA ALA A 335 -5.01 1.74 0.81
C ALA A 335 -5.16 1.23 2.25
N LEU A 336 -4.71 1.98 3.25
CA LEU A 336 -4.89 1.65 4.68
C LEU A 336 -6.36 1.57 5.07
N ILE A 337 -7.17 2.55 4.65
CA ILE A 337 -8.62 2.57 4.92
C ILE A 337 -9.30 1.38 4.23
N ILE A 338 -8.97 1.10 2.97
CA ILE A 338 -9.52 -0.04 2.23
C ILE A 338 -9.11 -1.36 2.90
N CYS A 339 -7.84 -1.53 3.28
CA CYS A 339 -7.38 -2.70 4.01
C CYS A 339 -8.09 -2.86 5.35
N ALA A 340 -8.21 -1.80 6.16
CA ALA A 340 -8.92 -1.84 7.44
C ALA A 340 -10.40 -2.22 7.27
N LEU A 341 -11.07 -1.65 6.25
CA LEU A 341 -12.46 -2.01 5.92
C LEU A 341 -12.57 -3.47 5.46
N LEU A 342 -11.68 -3.94 4.60
CA LEU A 342 -11.65 -5.33 4.11
C LEU A 342 -11.34 -6.35 5.22
N PHE A 343 -10.37 -6.05 6.10
CA PHE A 343 -10.06 -6.84 7.28
C PHE A 343 -11.23 -6.88 8.26
N SER A 344 -11.86 -5.74 8.55
CA SER A 344 -13.05 -5.67 9.43
C SER A 344 -14.26 -6.42 8.87
N ALA A 345 -14.30 -6.63 7.56
CA ALA A 345 -15.31 -7.43 6.87
C ALA A 345 -14.93 -8.91 6.73
N GLY A 346 -13.72 -9.33 7.13
CA GLY A 346 -13.24 -10.71 7.00
C GLY A 346 -12.95 -11.13 5.54
N ILE A 347 -12.79 -10.17 4.62
CA ILE A 347 -12.62 -10.43 3.19
C ILE A 347 -11.21 -10.02 2.73
N TYR A 348 -10.57 -10.86 1.92
CA TYR A 348 -9.37 -10.56 1.12
C TYR A 348 -8.07 -10.19 1.89
N THR A 349 -7.60 -11.06 2.80
CA THR A 349 -6.24 -11.00 3.36
C THR A 349 -5.14 -10.96 2.28
N GLU A 350 -5.34 -11.69 1.18
CA GLU A 350 -4.43 -11.72 0.02
C GLU A 350 -4.33 -10.35 -0.68
N PHE A 351 -5.41 -9.57 -0.75
CA PHE A 351 -5.42 -8.25 -1.37
C PHE A 351 -4.64 -7.23 -0.53
N ALA A 352 -4.75 -7.31 0.79
CA ALA A 352 -3.98 -6.45 1.69
C ALA A 352 -2.47 -6.71 1.59
N VAL A 353 -2.06 -7.97 1.47
CA VAL A 353 -0.65 -8.35 1.27
C VAL A 353 -0.13 -7.87 -0.08
N ILE A 354 -0.94 -8.00 -1.15
CA ILE A 354 -0.58 -7.49 -2.48
C ILE A 354 -0.46 -5.96 -2.47
N MET A 355 -1.39 -5.25 -1.83
CA MET A 355 -1.31 -3.79 -1.70
C MET A 355 -0.07 -3.36 -0.90
N ALA A 356 0.25 -4.03 0.22
CA ALA A 356 1.47 -3.76 0.98
C ALA A 356 2.74 -4.02 0.15
N ALA A 357 2.78 -5.14 -0.58
CA ALA A 357 3.89 -5.51 -1.47
C ALA A 357 4.06 -4.53 -2.66
N LEU A 358 2.99 -3.88 -3.11
CA LEU A 358 3.04 -2.84 -4.15
C LEU A 358 3.45 -1.48 -3.59
N THR A 359 3.16 -1.21 -2.32
CA THR A 359 3.49 0.06 -1.66
C THR A 359 4.98 0.14 -1.30
N ALA A 360 5.58 -0.97 -0.87
CA ALA A 360 7.00 -1.06 -0.50
C ALA A 360 8.00 -0.61 -1.61
N PRO A 361 7.91 -1.10 -2.86
CA PRO A 361 8.79 -0.66 -3.95
C PRO A 361 8.51 0.80 -4.33
N PHE A 362 7.27 1.28 -4.22
CA PHE A 362 6.98 2.70 -4.40
C PHE A 362 7.71 3.57 -3.36
N THR A 363 7.70 3.18 -2.08
CA THR A 363 8.44 3.86 -1.01
C THR A 363 9.94 3.85 -1.26
N GLY A 364 10.51 2.69 -1.63
CA GLY A 364 11.94 2.54 -1.87
C GLY A 364 12.44 3.39 -3.04
N VAL A 365 11.74 3.35 -4.18
CA VAL A 365 12.10 4.10 -5.38
C VAL A 365 11.89 5.61 -5.19
N TYR A 366 10.81 6.02 -4.51
CA TYR A 366 10.53 7.43 -4.25
C TYR A 366 11.55 8.04 -3.26
N TYR A 367 11.87 7.31 -2.18
CA TYR A 367 12.90 7.74 -1.23
C TYR A 367 14.27 7.85 -1.90
N TYR A 368 14.63 6.89 -2.77
CA TYR A 368 15.85 6.97 -3.57
C TYR A 368 15.88 8.22 -4.46
N ARG A 369 14.76 8.56 -5.13
CA ARG A 369 14.68 9.76 -5.98
C ARG A 369 14.79 11.06 -5.19
N LEU A 370 14.17 11.15 -4.02
CA LEU A 370 14.31 12.30 -3.12
C LEU A 370 15.75 12.43 -2.61
N ALA A 371 16.36 11.33 -2.17
CA ALA A 371 17.74 11.31 -1.72
C ALA A 371 18.72 11.73 -2.83
N PHE A 372 18.50 11.23 -4.06
CA PHE A 372 19.27 11.62 -5.23
C PHE A 372 19.16 13.12 -5.53
N MET A 373 17.94 13.67 -5.58
CA MET A 373 17.73 15.10 -5.82
C MET A 373 18.29 15.98 -4.70
N ALA A 374 18.21 15.53 -3.44
CA ALA A 374 18.78 16.24 -2.30
C ALA A 374 20.32 16.25 -2.38
N ALA A 375 20.94 15.11 -2.71
CA ALA A 375 22.38 15.00 -2.91
C ALA A 375 22.86 15.87 -4.09
N GLU A 376 22.13 15.87 -5.20
CA GLU A 376 22.42 16.69 -6.37
C GLU A 376 22.29 18.19 -6.05
N ASN A 377 21.23 18.63 -5.38
CA ASN A 377 21.06 20.02 -4.97
C ASN A 377 22.14 20.47 -3.98
N LYS A 378 22.56 19.59 -3.06
CA LYS A 378 23.66 19.87 -2.13
C LYS A 378 24.98 20.07 -2.89
N ARG A 379 25.34 19.14 -3.79
CA ARG A 379 26.53 19.25 -4.65
C ARG A 379 26.52 20.54 -5.47
N ARG A 380 25.39 20.88 -6.08
CA ARG A 380 25.22 22.12 -6.86
C ARG A 380 25.41 23.38 -6.02
N ARG A 381 24.82 23.41 -4.82
CA ARG A 381 24.98 24.54 -3.88
C ARG A 381 26.46 24.72 -3.48
N GLU A 382 27.16 23.63 -3.18
CA GLU A 382 28.59 23.65 -2.85
C GLU A 382 29.44 24.15 -4.02
N ALA A 383 29.11 23.79 -5.26
CA ALA A 383 29.79 24.28 -6.45
C ALA A 383 29.57 25.79 -6.68
N LEU A 384 28.32 26.28 -6.55
CA LEU A 384 27.99 27.70 -6.71
C LEU A 384 28.62 28.59 -5.64
N LEU A 385 28.73 28.12 -4.41
CA LEU A 385 29.40 28.85 -3.32
C LEU A 385 30.88 29.16 -3.60
N ARG A 386 31.52 28.40 -4.52
CA ARG A 386 32.89 28.65 -4.93
C ARG A 386 33.01 29.81 -5.91
N ILE A 387 31.91 30.19 -6.57
CA ILE A 387 31.95 31.13 -7.70
C ILE A 387 31.01 32.33 -7.60
N VAL A 388 30.06 32.31 -6.66
CA VAL A 388 29.09 33.40 -6.44
C VAL A 388 29.08 33.78 -4.96
N HIS A 389 28.72 35.03 -4.64
CA HIS A 389 28.47 35.46 -3.26
C HIS A 389 27.40 34.59 -2.59
N PRO A 390 27.58 34.16 -1.32
CA PRO A 390 26.66 33.25 -0.61
C PRO A 390 25.18 33.69 -0.64
N ASP A 391 24.93 35.00 -0.55
CA ASP A 391 23.58 35.57 -0.54
C ASP A 391 22.85 35.46 -1.89
N GLU A 392 23.57 35.31 -2.99
CA GLU A 392 22.98 35.19 -4.33
C GLU A 392 22.81 33.73 -4.77
N VAL A 393 23.43 32.76 -4.08
CA VAL A 393 23.36 31.32 -4.44
C VAL A 393 21.91 30.83 -4.58
N GLY A 394 21.01 31.30 -3.69
CA GLY A 394 19.60 30.96 -3.76
C GLY A 394 18.91 31.48 -5.03
N ARG A 395 19.31 32.65 -5.52
CA ARG A 395 18.78 33.28 -6.74
C ARG A 395 19.18 32.49 -7.99
N TYR A 396 20.45 32.09 -8.05
CA TYR A 396 21.01 31.23 -9.10
C TYR A 396 20.27 29.86 -9.11
N MET A 397 20.27 29.16 -7.97
CA MET A 397 19.59 27.85 -7.81
C MET A 397 18.09 27.87 -8.21
N LYS A 398 17.38 28.97 -7.97
CA LYS A 398 15.93 29.08 -8.21
C LYS A 398 15.57 29.32 -9.68
N ASN A 399 16.40 30.06 -10.42
CA ASN A 399 16.07 30.49 -11.78
C ASN A 399 16.64 29.57 -12.87
N SER A 400 17.42 28.54 -12.52
CA SER A 400 18.09 27.65 -13.50
C SER A 400 18.99 28.40 -14.49
N LEU A 401 19.44 29.61 -14.13
CA LEU A 401 20.24 30.51 -14.97
C LEU A 401 21.70 30.05 -15.09
N ASP A 402 22.09 29.05 -14.30
CA ASP A 402 23.44 28.97 -13.74
C ASP A 402 24.49 28.42 -14.71
N ILE A 403 24.10 27.54 -15.64
CA ILE A 403 25.05 26.92 -16.59
C ILE A 403 24.41 26.71 -17.97
N LYS A 404 23.11 26.37 -18.04
CA LYS A 404 22.43 26.14 -19.32
C LYS A 404 22.35 27.36 -20.24
N MET A 405 22.37 28.57 -19.69
CA MET A 405 22.41 29.81 -20.50
C MET A 405 23.83 30.19 -20.96
N LYS A 406 24.87 29.48 -20.50
CA LYS A 406 26.28 29.87 -20.71
C LYS A 406 27.17 28.78 -21.32
N ASN A 407 26.55 27.71 -21.84
CA ASN A 407 27.17 26.82 -22.83
C ASN A 407 27.35 27.51 -24.20
N THR A 408 27.51 28.82 -24.21
CA THR A 408 27.75 29.68 -25.36
C THR A 408 28.70 30.80 -24.93
N TRP A 409 29.43 31.35 -25.88
CA TRP A 409 30.32 32.48 -25.62
C TRP A 409 29.51 33.74 -25.29
N ILE A 410 29.81 34.38 -24.17
CA ILE A 410 29.14 35.60 -23.71
C ILE A 410 30.16 36.73 -23.65
N LYS A 411 29.82 37.88 -24.24
CA LYS A 411 30.60 39.10 -24.06
C LYS A 411 30.51 39.56 -22.61
N ALA A 412 31.66 39.67 -21.96
CA ALA A 412 31.79 40.01 -20.56
C ALA A 412 32.99 40.94 -20.34
N VAL A 413 32.99 41.62 -19.20
CA VAL A 413 34.16 42.33 -18.71
C VAL A 413 34.80 41.46 -17.64
N ALA A 414 36.07 41.13 -17.81
CA ALA A 414 36.85 40.32 -16.87
C ALA A 414 37.94 41.18 -16.23
N ALA A 415 38.03 41.10 -14.90
CA ALA A 415 39.11 41.66 -14.10
C ALA A 415 39.94 40.52 -13.51
N TYR A 416 41.22 40.43 -13.90
CA TYR A 416 42.16 39.44 -13.42
C TYR A 416 43.10 40.08 -12.40
N PHE A 417 43.01 39.67 -11.15
CA PHE A 417 43.88 40.08 -10.06
C PHE A 417 45.08 39.14 -10.02
N ILE A 418 46.26 39.66 -10.33
CA ILE A 418 47.50 38.90 -10.46
C ILE A 418 48.42 39.30 -9.30
N PHE A 419 48.68 38.36 -8.40
CA PHE A 419 49.49 38.58 -7.20
C PHE A 419 50.98 38.28 -7.45
N GLU A 420 51.84 38.64 -6.48
CA GLU A 420 53.24 38.19 -6.50
C GLU A 420 53.34 36.70 -6.11
N PRO A 421 54.33 35.97 -6.68
CA PRO A 421 54.47 34.54 -6.41
C PRO A 421 54.62 34.17 -4.93
N GLY A 422 55.31 35.00 -4.14
CA GLY A 422 55.48 34.79 -2.71
C GLY A 422 54.21 35.03 -1.88
N PHE A 423 53.28 35.85 -2.36
CA PHE A 423 52.01 36.13 -1.68
C PHE A 423 51.02 34.97 -1.85
N ALA A 424 51.03 34.37 -3.04
CA ALA A 424 50.17 33.29 -3.45
C ALA A 424 50.55 31.91 -2.88
N GLY A 425 51.79 31.76 -2.38
CA GLY A 425 52.27 30.51 -1.76
C GLY A 425 51.57 30.11 -0.44
N ASN A 426 50.78 31.01 0.17
CA ASN A 426 49.95 30.71 1.35
C ASN A 426 48.45 30.68 0.97
N PRO A 427 47.81 29.49 0.91
CA PRO A 427 46.39 29.34 0.56
C PRO A 427 45.41 30.11 1.47
N GLU A 428 45.77 30.35 2.73
CA GLU A 428 44.90 31.08 3.68
C GLU A 428 44.82 32.57 3.32
N ASN A 429 45.95 33.16 2.92
CA ASN A 429 45.99 34.56 2.50
C ASN A 429 45.15 34.79 1.24
N LEU A 430 45.29 33.90 0.24
CA LEU A 430 44.53 33.98 -1.01
C LEU A 430 43.02 33.85 -0.76
N LYS A 431 42.62 33.02 0.20
CA LYS A 431 41.22 32.87 0.61
C LYS A 431 40.67 34.17 1.24
N ILE A 432 41.41 34.78 2.16
CA ILE A 432 41.00 36.05 2.79
C ILE A 432 40.84 37.15 1.72
N VAL A 433 41.78 37.23 0.78
CA VAL A 433 41.72 38.19 -0.33
C VAL A 433 40.53 37.91 -1.24
N PHE A 434 40.28 36.64 -1.57
CA PHE A 434 39.13 36.24 -2.38
C PHE A 434 37.80 36.66 -1.74
N GLU A 435 37.64 36.40 -0.45
CA GLU A 435 36.44 36.79 0.30
C GLU A 435 36.29 38.33 0.34
N THR A 436 37.38 39.05 0.59
CA THR A 436 37.39 40.53 0.62
C THR A 436 37.00 41.13 -0.73
N ILE A 437 37.60 40.66 -1.83
CA ILE A 437 37.28 41.11 -3.19
C ILE A 437 35.82 40.81 -3.51
N ARG A 438 35.34 39.61 -3.19
CA ARG A 438 33.97 39.18 -3.46
C ARG A 438 32.96 40.09 -2.75
N ASP A 439 33.22 40.45 -1.50
CA ASP A 439 32.28 41.23 -0.69
C ASP A 439 32.26 42.71 -1.13
N ILE A 440 33.42 43.30 -1.45
CA ILE A 440 33.51 44.67 -2.00
C ILE A 440 32.77 44.76 -3.34
N VAL A 441 32.98 43.78 -4.24
CA VAL A 441 32.28 43.73 -5.53
C VAL A 441 30.77 43.54 -5.32
N TYR A 442 30.36 42.65 -4.42
CA TYR A 442 28.94 42.40 -4.11
C TYR A 442 28.19 43.64 -3.65
N ASN A 443 28.84 44.49 -2.85
CA ASN A 443 28.26 45.75 -2.38
C ASN A 443 27.99 46.75 -3.52
N LYS A 444 28.62 46.59 -4.69
CA LYS A 444 28.46 47.48 -5.85
C LYS A 444 27.63 46.85 -6.99
N THR A 445 27.78 45.55 -7.21
CA THR A 445 27.13 44.79 -8.30
C THR A 445 26.78 43.38 -7.82
N LYS A 446 25.58 42.90 -8.16
CA LYS A 446 25.11 41.56 -7.77
C LYS A 446 25.28 40.52 -8.89
N ASP A 447 25.57 40.97 -10.10
CA ASP A 447 25.57 40.15 -11.33
C ASP A 447 27.00 39.86 -11.79
N PHE A 448 27.79 39.30 -10.87
CA PHE A 448 29.16 38.88 -11.14
C PHE A 448 29.41 37.44 -10.70
N ILE A 449 30.51 36.91 -11.19
CA ILE A 449 31.11 35.65 -10.77
C ILE A 449 32.55 35.91 -10.39
N ILE A 450 33.06 35.22 -9.37
CA ILE A 450 34.45 35.30 -8.94
C ILE A 450 35.04 33.89 -8.88
N THR A 451 36.28 33.68 -9.30
CA THR A 451 36.91 32.35 -9.22
C THR A 451 38.41 32.47 -8.96
N LEU A 452 38.99 31.43 -8.38
CA LEU A 452 40.43 31.23 -8.36
C LEU A 452 40.85 30.66 -9.72
N SER A 453 41.72 31.37 -10.44
CA SER A 453 42.21 31.01 -11.77
C SER A 453 43.66 30.55 -11.69
N GLY A 454 43.94 29.54 -10.87
CA GLY A 454 45.30 29.08 -10.59
C GLY A 454 45.78 29.46 -9.19
N THR A 455 47.10 29.36 -8.95
CA THR A 455 47.69 29.55 -7.62
C THR A 455 47.81 31.01 -7.22
N GLU A 456 47.92 31.94 -8.18
CA GLU A 456 48.28 33.36 -7.92
C GLU A 456 47.32 34.36 -8.58
N GLU A 457 46.14 33.90 -8.97
CA GLU A 457 45.19 34.70 -9.76
C GLU A 457 43.76 34.54 -9.25
N ILE A 458 43.08 35.68 -9.08
CA ILE A 458 41.64 35.75 -8.85
C ILE A 458 41.00 36.42 -10.08
N ALA A 459 40.00 35.78 -10.68
CA ALA A 459 39.25 36.35 -11.78
C ALA A 459 37.86 36.78 -11.31
N VAL A 460 37.47 38.01 -11.62
CA VAL A 460 36.11 38.53 -11.41
C VAL A 460 35.49 38.84 -12.77
N ILE A 461 34.34 38.24 -13.03
CA ILE A 461 33.64 38.29 -14.32
C ILE A 461 32.31 39.00 -14.12
N LEU A 462 32.15 40.16 -14.76
CA LEU A 462 30.90 40.89 -14.78
C LEU A 462 30.02 40.37 -15.93
N LEU A 463 28.81 39.93 -15.60
CA LEU A 463 27.90 39.30 -16.56
C LEU A 463 27.06 40.29 -17.36
N THR A 464 27.17 41.58 -17.05
CA THR A 464 26.42 42.65 -17.70
C THR A 464 27.25 43.92 -17.81
N GLU A 465 27.29 44.55 -18.98
CA GLU A 465 28.00 45.82 -19.19
C GLU A 465 27.30 47.02 -18.52
N LYS A 466 26.05 46.86 -18.07
CA LYS A 466 25.29 47.95 -17.43
C LYS A 466 25.89 48.41 -16.11
N GLU A 467 26.64 47.54 -15.43
CA GLU A 467 27.17 47.80 -14.09
C GLU A 467 28.67 48.14 -14.10
N THR A 468 29.27 48.32 -15.29
CA THR A 468 30.71 48.48 -15.45
C THR A 468 31.31 49.67 -14.68
N ARG A 469 30.60 50.81 -14.57
CA ARG A 469 31.06 51.95 -13.74
C ARG A 469 31.18 51.58 -12.26
N ARG A 470 30.14 50.96 -11.69
CA ARG A 470 30.12 50.50 -10.29
C ARG A 470 31.16 49.41 -10.04
N PHE A 471 31.36 48.55 -11.03
CA PHE A 471 32.41 47.54 -10.97
C PHE A 471 33.80 48.18 -10.92
N PHE A 472 34.06 49.23 -11.71
CA PHE A 472 35.30 50.00 -11.61
C PHE A 472 35.50 50.68 -10.26
N GLU A 473 34.45 51.26 -9.68
CA GLU A 473 34.48 51.81 -8.32
C GLU A 473 34.91 50.74 -7.31
N ALA A 474 34.39 49.51 -7.43
CA ALA A 474 34.84 48.38 -6.62
C ALA A 474 36.33 48.06 -6.85
N LEU A 475 36.83 48.08 -8.09
CA LEU A 475 38.25 47.81 -8.37
C LEU A 475 39.19 48.85 -7.73
N ILE A 476 38.78 50.11 -7.71
CA ILE A 476 39.54 51.19 -7.06
C ILE A 476 39.49 51.03 -5.54
N GLU A 477 38.32 50.73 -4.99
CA GLU A 477 38.16 50.44 -3.56
C GLU A 477 39.03 49.24 -3.13
N ILE A 478 39.09 48.18 -3.94
CA ILE A 478 40.00 47.04 -3.69
C ILE A 478 41.46 47.48 -3.77
N ARG A 479 41.84 48.28 -4.77
CA ARG A 479 43.22 48.80 -4.92
C ARG A 479 43.68 49.57 -3.67
N GLU A 480 42.80 50.39 -3.11
CA GLU A 480 43.11 51.32 -2.03
C GLU A 480 42.94 50.70 -0.64
N ASN A 481 41.88 49.89 -0.44
CA ASN A 481 41.42 49.46 0.87
C ASN A 481 41.55 47.96 1.14
N SER A 482 42.06 47.15 0.21
CA SER A 482 42.11 45.70 0.40
C SER A 482 43.11 45.22 1.46
N GLY A 483 44.09 46.04 1.86
CA GLY A 483 45.15 45.63 2.80
C GLY A 483 46.09 44.53 2.26
N VAL A 484 45.97 44.18 0.98
CA VAL A 484 46.70 43.10 0.30
C VAL A 484 48.09 43.55 -0.13
N GLY A 485 49.06 42.64 -0.30
CA GLY A 485 50.39 42.96 -0.85
C GLY A 485 50.36 43.57 -2.26
N PRO A 486 51.50 43.69 -2.96
CA PRO A 486 51.51 44.16 -4.34
C PRO A 486 50.76 43.18 -5.26
N PHE A 487 49.83 43.70 -6.08
CA PHE A 487 49.13 42.95 -7.14
C PHE A 487 48.92 43.85 -8.35
N ASN A 488 48.52 43.34 -9.50
CA ASN A 488 47.99 44.16 -10.59
C ASN A 488 46.62 43.62 -11.00
N VAL A 489 45.72 44.49 -11.45
CA VAL A 489 44.41 44.12 -12.00
C VAL A 489 44.45 44.32 -13.50
N VAL A 490 44.15 43.31 -14.28
CA VAL A 490 44.00 43.43 -15.74
C VAL A 490 42.52 43.42 -16.07
N LEU A 491 42.03 44.54 -16.58
CA LEU A 491 40.65 44.65 -17.02
C LEU A 491 40.58 44.55 -18.55
N SER A 492 39.83 43.57 -19.04
CA SER A 492 39.64 43.37 -20.48
C SER A 492 38.20 43.02 -20.81
N SER A 493 37.73 43.45 -21.99
CA SER A 493 36.52 42.86 -22.55
C SER A 493 36.88 41.55 -23.24
N SER A 494 36.13 40.50 -22.96
CA SER A 494 36.34 39.21 -23.60
C SER A 494 35.05 38.46 -23.83
N GLU A 495 35.16 37.36 -24.57
CA GLU A 495 34.12 36.35 -24.63
C GLU A 495 34.47 35.24 -23.67
N ILE A 496 33.55 34.93 -22.76
CA ILE A 496 33.70 33.90 -21.75
C ILE A 496 32.68 32.79 -22.00
N TYR A 497 33.16 31.56 -21.93
CA TYR A 497 32.37 30.34 -21.99
C TYR A 497 32.35 29.69 -20.60
N MET A 498 31.18 29.27 -20.13
CA MET A 498 31.05 28.61 -18.83
C MET A 498 30.32 27.28 -18.97
N HIS A 499 30.91 26.20 -18.45
CA HIS A 499 30.23 24.90 -18.46
C HIS A 499 30.43 24.15 -17.15
N ASP A 500 29.52 23.21 -16.90
CA ASP A 500 29.62 22.22 -15.82
C ASP A 500 30.51 21.08 -16.29
N PHE A 501 31.54 20.76 -15.53
CA PHE A 501 32.32 19.55 -15.71
C PHE A 501 32.45 18.82 -14.36
N ASN A 502 31.82 17.66 -14.24
CA ASN A 502 31.80 16.83 -13.03
C ASN A 502 31.38 17.57 -11.74
N GLY A 503 30.48 18.56 -11.83
CA GLY A 503 30.01 19.33 -10.68
C GLY A 503 30.92 20.50 -10.30
N ALA A 504 31.87 20.87 -11.15
CA ALA A 504 32.67 22.08 -11.04
C ALA A 504 32.39 23.00 -12.23
N VAL A 505 32.38 24.32 -11.98
CA VAL A 505 32.21 25.32 -13.04
C VAL A 505 33.57 25.64 -13.64
N VAL A 506 33.69 25.43 -14.95
CA VAL A 506 34.91 25.69 -15.72
C VAL A 506 34.70 26.88 -16.65
N PHE A 507 35.70 27.75 -16.73
CA PHE A 507 35.71 28.94 -17.57
C PHE A 507 36.65 28.75 -18.76
N GLY A 508 36.19 29.12 -19.95
CA GLY A 508 37.02 29.36 -21.12
C GLY A 508 37.02 30.85 -21.44
N ASP A 509 38.19 31.46 -21.62
CA ASP A 509 38.34 32.85 -22.03
C ASP A 509 39.16 32.93 -23.33
N ARG A 510 38.63 33.61 -24.35
CA ARG A 510 39.33 33.83 -25.63
C ARG A 510 40.55 34.73 -25.53
N ASN A 511 40.64 35.60 -24.52
CA ASN A 511 41.70 36.59 -24.36
C ASN A 511 42.63 36.33 -23.17
N HIS A 512 42.63 35.12 -22.59
CA HIS A 512 43.41 34.81 -21.39
C HIS A 512 44.93 35.05 -21.54
N GLY A 513 45.47 34.99 -22.76
CA GLY A 513 46.89 35.27 -23.04
C GLY A 513 47.37 36.66 -22.56
N LEU A 514 46.47 37.63 -22.44
CA LEU A 514 46.79 38.96 -21.89
C LEU A 514 47.13 38.91 -20.39
N ALA A 515 46.45 38.06 -19.61
CA ALA A 515 46.76 37.87 -18.20
C ALA A 515 48.16 37.25 -18.03
N ALA A 516 48.52 36.29 -18.88
CA ALA A 516 49.85 35.70 -18.90
C ALA A 516 50.97 36.71 -19.23
N GLU A 517 50.72 37.67 -20.14
CA GLU A 517 51.68 38.75 -20.42
C GLU A 517 51.85 39.70 -19.21
N CYS A 518 50.75 40.04 -18.52
CA CYS A 518 50.78 40.92 -17.35
C CYS A 518 51.35 40.24 -16.09
N ALA A 519 51.41 38.91 -16.06
CA ALA A 519 52.11 38.16 -15.02
C ALA A 519 53.60 38.54 -14.95
N LEU A 520 54.20 38.91 -16.08
CA LEU A 520 55.62 39.31 -16.20
C LEU A 520 55.91 40.74 -15.73
N MET A 521 54.89 41.56 -15.45
CA MET A 521 55.06 42.93 -14.95
C MET A 521 55.23 42.96 -13.42
N ASP A 522 56.07 43.87 -12.93
CA ASP A 522 56.15 44.20 -11.50
C ASP A 522 54.77 44.55 -10.93
N LYS A 523 54.45 43.99 -9.76
CA LYS A 523 53.17 44.22 -9.10
C LYS A 523 53.22 45.55 -8.33
N LYS A 524 52.35 46.50 -8.67
CA LYS A 524 52.36 47.89 -8.14
C LYS A 524 50.97 48.41 -7.78
N ARG A 525 49.98 47.53 -7.67
CA ARG A 525 48.54 47.84 -7.52
C ARG A 525 47.98 48.64 -8.68
N TYR A 526 48.47 48.36 -9.88
CA TYR A 526 47.96 48.99 -11.09
C TYR A 526 46.64 48.37 -11.52
N ILE A 527 45.74 49.19 -12.07
CA ILE A 527 44.57 48.74 -12.81
C ILE A 527 44.87 48.99 -14.28
N ILE A 528 45.14 47.92 -14.99
CA ILE A 528 45.69 47.91 -16.33
C ILE A 528 44.57 47.65 -17.34
N VAL A 529 44.51 48.48 -18.37
CA VAL A 529 43.57 48.33 -19.49
C VAL A 529 44.36 48.22 -20.81
N PRO A 530 44.09 47.21 -21.65
CA PRO A 530 44.65 47.11 -22.99
C PRO A 530 44.18 48.24 -23.90
N GLU A 531 45.05 48.71 -24.80
CA GLU A 531 44.72 49.78 -25.75
C GLU A 531 43.41 49.55 -26.52
N LYS A 532 43.15 48.30 -26.93
CA LYS A 532 41.92 47.90 -27.64
C LYS A 532 40.61 48.19 -26.87
N ASP A 533 40.67 48.29 -25.55
CA ASP A 533 39.49 48.42 -24.68
C ASP A 533 39.38 49.82 -24.04
N ILE A 534 40.38 50.69 -24.20
CA ILE A 534 40.43 52.01 -23.53
C ILE A 534 39.26 52.91 -23.89
N GLN A 535 38.87 52.93 -25.16
CA GLN A 535 37.78 53.80 -25.62
C GLN A 535 36.48 53.58 -24.84
N LYS A 536 36.24 52.35 -24.36
CA LYS A 536 35.04 52.01 -23.56
C LYS A 536 35.01 52.71 -22.21
N TYR A 537 36.17 53.12 -21.69
CA TYR A 537 36.33 53.62 -20.33
C TYR A 537 36.83 55.06 -20.28
N MET A 538 37.15 55.68 -21.43
CA MET A 538 37.63 57.08 -21.52
C MET A 538 36.67 58.10 -20.90
N GLY A 539 35.36 57.84 -20.96
CA GLY A 539 34.33 58.68 -20.33
C GLY A 539 34.21 58.51 -18.81
N ILE A 540 34.91 57.54 -18.22
CA ILE A 540 34.77 57.15 -16.81
C ILE A 540 36.07 57.46 -16.04
N ILE A 541 37.25 57.29 -16.65
CA ILE A 541 38.54 57.21 -15.95
C ILE A 541 39.65 58.02 -16.66
N LYS A 542 40.68 58.44 -15.91
CA LYS A 542 41.92 58.99 -16.46
C LYS A 542 42.97 57.88 -16.65
N PHE A 543 43.54 57.80 -17.85
CA PHE A 543 44.55 56.81 -18.21
C PHE A 543 45.94 57.41 -18.33
N GLN A 544 46.95 56.67 -17.87
CA GLN A 544 48.35 56.94 -18.09
C GLN A 544 48.98 55.76 -18.83
N LYS A 545 49.67 56.03 -19.94
CA LYS A 545 50.36 54.99 -20.71
C LYS A 545 51.48 54.39 -19.86
N ILE A 546 51.57 53.07 -19.80
CA ILE A 546 52.66 52.34 -19.15
C ILE A 546 53.66 51.92 -20.21
N THR A 547 54.93 52.23 -20.02
CA THR A 547 56.00 51.79 -20.92
C THR A 547 56.57 50.46 -20.42
N GLY A 548 56.46 49.40 -21.24
CA GLY A 548 57.19 48.13 -21.03
C GLY A 548 56.36 47.00 -20.43
N ALA A 549 55.89 46.09 -21.31
CA ALA A 549 55.85 44.62 -21.17
C ALA A 549 55.01 44.04 -22.32
N GLY A 550 55.63 43.24 -23.20
CA GLY A 550 54.95 42.60 -24.34
C GLY A 550 54.67 43.51 -25.55
N LYS A 551 54.12 42.93 -26.63
CA LYS A 551 53.77 43.64 -27.88
C LYS A 551 52.48 44.48 -27.75
N THR A 552 51.87 44.52 -26.56
CA THR A 552 50.56 45.13 -26.31
C THR A 552 50.74 46.45 -25.57
N ASN A 553 50.18 47.55 -26.09
CA ASN A 553 50.17 48.82 -25.38
C ASN A 553 49.18 48.75 -24.19
N LEU A 554 49.68 49.02 -22.98
CA LEU A 554 48.94 48.95 -21.72
C LEU A 554 48.84 50.32 -21.06
N TYR A 555 47.71 50.59 -20.41
CA TYR A 555 47.45 51.86 -19.73
C TYR A 555 46.98 51.61 -18.30
N ASN A 556 47.57 52.33 -17.34
CA ASN A 556 47.16 52.30 -15.93
C ASN A 556 46.10 53.38 -15.67
N THR A 557 45.24 53.16 -14.69
CA THR A 557 44.34 54.19 -14.19
C THR A 557 45.05 55.10 -13.18
N ALA A 558 44.93 56.41 -13.37
CA ALA A 558 45.39 57.41 -12.40
C ALA A 558 44.31 57.74 -11.35
N GLY A 559 43.02 57.55 -11.69
CA GLY A 559 41.86 57.83 -10.82
C GLY A 559 40.56 58.01 -11.63
N ILE A 560 39.40 58.05 -10.96
CA ILE A 560 38.10 58.41 -11.57
C ILE A 560 38.13 59.89 -11.97
N ARG A 561 37.45 60.28 -13.06
CA ARG A 561 37.23 61.70 -13.35
C ARG A 561 36.22 62.26 -12.33
N GLU A 562 36.63 63.26 -11.55
CA GLU A 562 35.67 64.11 -10.84
C GLU A 562 34.72 64.72 -11.89
N ASP A 563 33.41 64.68 -11.60
CA ASP A 563 32.28 64.67 -12.54
C ASP A 563 32.44 65.37 -13.91
N ALA A 564 32.00 64.64 -14.95
CA ALA A 564 31.54 65.16 -16.23
C ALA A 564 30.01 65.16 -16.26
#